data_AF-A0A4Z0GQF3-F1
#
_entry.id   AF-A0A4Z0GQF3-F1
#
_cell.length_a   1.000
_cell.length_b   1.000
_cell.length_c   1.000
_cell.angle_alpha   90.00
_cell.angle_beta   90.00
_cell.angle_gamma   90.00
#
_symmetry.space_group_name_H-M   'P 1'
#
loop_
_entity.id
_entity.type
_entity.pdbx_description
1 polymer ?
#
loop_
_entity_poly.entity_id
_entity_poly.type
_entity_poly.pdbx_seq_one_letter_code
_entity_poly.pdbx_strand_id
1 'polypeptide(L)'
;MIIHTLGPEETDSNSAAQYYLRKMPGVNHIVLHGRFEEIINHLNDYPGDYLIIPAAFKSCHVHMDWADFHYAHLDQLKLIDCFRHPLNPLVLIRRLTATNNVAYTHPSTATLLDNYLKFIPGHAVIKYADSKYLAYQKYATTQARFVLTNQQNVQLSSDEKIERTYTPDMVWCVYQII
;
A
#
# COMPACT_ATOMS: atom_id res chain seq x y z
N MET A 1 -3.68 14.01 19.96
CA MET A 1 -3.22 13.81 18.57
C MET A 1 -3.61 12.44 18.10
N ILE A 2 -4.11 12.38 16.87
CA ILE A 2 -4.56 11.17 16.16
C ILE A 2 -3.60 10.93 14.99
N ILE A 3 -3.35 9.67 14.64
CA ILE A 3 -2.65 9.32 13.40
C ILE A 3 -3.67 8.86 12.36
N HIS A 4 -3.71 9.55 11.22
CA HIS A 4 -4.48 9.20 10.04
C HIS A 4 -3.58 8.41 9.08
N THR A 5 -4.06 7.26 8.61
CA THR A 5 -3.36 6.49 7.59
C THR A 5 -4.31 5.58 6.80
N LEU A 6 -3.76 4.89 5.80
CA LEU A 6 -4.48 3.93 4.97
C LEU A 6 -4.85 2.67 5.76
N GLY A 7 -6.11 2.27 5.65
CA GLY A 7 -6.65 0.99 6.08
C GLY A 7 -6.81 -0.03 4.93
N PRO A 8 -7.31 -1.24 5.22
CA PRO A 8 -7.73 -1.74 6.54
C PRO A 8 -6.53 -2.12 7.44
N GLU A 9 -6.79 -2.79 8.56
CA GLU A 9 -5.78 -3.16 9.57
C GLU A 9 -4.64 -4.03 9.00
N GLU A 10 -4.91 -4.80 7.94
CA GLU A 10 -3.98 -5.69 7.26
C GLU A 10 -2.95 -4.97 6.39
N THR A 11 -3.03 -3.64 6.27
CA THR A 11 -2.10 -2.86 5.47
C THR A 11 -0.76 -2.63 6.17
N ASP A 12 0.29 -2.46 5.37
CA ASP A 12 1.60 -2.02 5.88
C ASP A 12 1.52 -0.62 6.52
N SER A 13 0.58 0.21 6.07
CA SER A 13 0.34 1.55 6.62
C SER A 13 -0.14 1.49 8.07
N ASN A 14 -1.11 0.63 8.38
CA ASN A 14 -1.49 0.39 9.77
C ASN A 14 -0.31 -0.16 10.59
N SER A 15 0.44 -1.14 10.05
CA SER A 15 1.64 -1.68 10.74
C SER A 15 2.68 -0.59 11.08
N ALA A 16 2.94 0.32 10.14
CA ALA A 16 3.86 1.44 10.33
C ALA A 16 3.32 2.47 11.33
N ALA A 17 2.02 2.77 11.29
CA ALA A 17 1.39 3.66 12.26
C ALA A 17 1.44 3.08 13.68
N GLN A 18 1.17 1.79 13.83
CA GLN A 18 1.29 1.09 15.11
C GLN A 18 2.74 1.08 15.62
N TYR A 19 3.72 0.91 14.71
CA TYR A 19 5.14 1.02 15.05
C TYR A 19 5.50 2.42 15.57
N TYR A 20 5.02 3.46 14.90
CA TYR A 20 5.28 4.84 15.29
C TYR A 20 4.60 5.20 16.61
N LEU A 21 3.33 4.79 16.79
CA LEU A 21 2.53 5.01 18.00
C LEU A 21 3.24 4.48 19.26
N ARG A 22 3.84 3.29 19.18
CA ARG A 22 4.58 2.70 20.31
C ARG A 22 5.79 3.50 20.75
N LYS A 23 6.32 4.38 19.89
CA LYS A 23 7.52 5.18 20.14
C LYS A 23 7.21 6.63 20.54
N MET A 24 5.97 7.10 20.33
CA MET A 24 5.63 8.50 20.50
C MET A 24 4.64 8.71 21.66
N PRO A 25 5.09 9.31 22.78
CA PRO A 25 4.18 9.67 23.87
C PRO A 25 3.22 10.79 23.43
N GLY A 26 1.95 10.70 23.83
CA GLY A 26 0.93 11.74 23.60
C GLY A 26 0.05 11.57 22.34
N VAL A 27 0.26 10.51 21.56
CA VAL A 27 -0.67 10.10 20.50
C VAL A 27 -1.70 9.12 21.07
N ASN A 28 -2.98 9.38 20.81
CA ASN A 28 -4.07 8.68 21.50
C ASN A 28 -4.55 7.42 20.76
N HIS A 29 -4.68 7.47 19.42
CA HIS A 29 -5.13 6.35 18.60
C HIS A 29 -4.84 6.58 17.10
N ILE A 30 -5.12 5.54 16.29
CA ILE A 30 -4.99 5.54 14.83
C ILE A 30 -6.38 5.50 14.20
N VAL A 31 -6.62 6.32 13.18
CA VAL A 31 -7.81 6.30 12.32
C VAL A 31 -7.42 5.78 10.94
N LEU A 32 -8.12 4.74 10.50
CA LEU A 32 -7.90 4.08 9.22
C LEU A 32 -8.90 4.58 8.18
N HIS A 33 -8.39 4.97 7.02
CA HIS A 33 -9.18 5.47 5.88
C HIS A 33 -9.17 4.48 4.72
N GLY A 34 -10.18 4.53 3.85
CA GLY A 34 -10.27 3.60 2.71
C GLY A 34 -9.16 3.81 1.68
N ARG A 35 -8.66 5.06 1.58
CA ARG A 35 -7.58 5.48 0.70
C ARG A 35 -6.91 6.75 1.22
N PHE A 36 -5.69 7.05 0.74
CA PHE A 36 -4.98 8.25 1.17
C PHE A 36 -5.67 9.54 0.71
N GLU A 37 -6.30 9.54 -0.46
CA GLU A 37 -7.00 10.68 -1.03
C GLU A 37 -8.17 11.15 -0.16
N GLU A 38 -8.79 10.25 0.61
CA GLU A 38 -9.81 10.63 1.58
C GLU A 38 -9.23 11.51 2.68
N ILE A 39 -8.02 11.21 3.15
CA ILE A 39 -7.34 12.03 4.15
C ILE A 39 -6.90 13.36 3.52
N ILE A 40 -6.29 13.30 2.33
CA ILE A 40 -5.72 14.45 1.64
C ILE A 40 -6.82 15.49 1.30
N ASN A 41 -8.00 15.04 0.88
CA ASN A 41 -9.11 15.94 0.56
C ASN A 41 -9.76 16.60 1.78
N HIS A 42 -9.45 16.13 3.00
CA HIS A 42 -10.05 16.59 4.25
C HIS A 42 -8.99 17.04 5.27
N LEU A 43 -7.80 17.45 4.83
CA LEU A 43 -6.72 17.89 5.75
C LEU A 43 -7.18 19.00 6.71
N ASN A 44 -8.00 19.94 6.22
CA ASN A 44 -8.54 21.03 7.04
C ASN A 44 -9.44 20.56 8.20
N ASP A 45 -9.92 19.31 8.18
CA ASP A 45 -10.75 18.73 9.23
C ASP A 45 -9.89 18.12 10.37
N TYR A 46 -8.56 18.01 10.19
CA TYR A 46 -7.65 17.32 11.09
C TYR A 46 -6.49 18.20 11.62
N PRO A 47 -6.70 19.49 11.96
CA PRO A 47 -5.61 20.37 12.36
C PRO A 47 -4.92 19.86 13.63
N GLY A 48 -3.59 19.82 13.60
CA GLY A 48 -2.73 19.33 14.67
C GLY A 48 -2.56 17.82 14.75
N ASP A 49 -3.34 17.04 14.00
CA ASP A 49 -3.18 15.59 13.90
C ASP A 49 -2.04 15.19 12.95
N TYR A 50 -1.74 13.90 12.92
CA TYR A 50 -0.63 13.35 12.14
C TYR A 50 -1.12 12.51 10.96
N LEU A 51 -0.39 12.58 9.85
CA LEU A 51 -0.54 11.71 8.70
C LEU A 51 0.73 10.88 8.50
N ILE A 52 0.57 9.56 8.46
CA ILE A 52 1.66 8.64 8.12
C ILE A 52 1.41 8.06 6.73
N ILE A 53 2.36 8.26 5.83
CA ILE A 53 2.29 7.85 4.43
C ILE A 53 3.66 7.32 3.97
N PRO A 54 3.73 6.26 3.14
CA PRO A 54 5.03 5.75 2.67
C PRO A 54 5.63 6.71 1.64
N ALA A 55 6.96 6.83 1.63
CA ALA A 55 7.69 7.59 0.61
C ALA A 55 7.56 6.98 -0.81
N ALA A 56 7.03 5.76 -0.92
CA ALA A 56 6.69 5.11 -2.18
C ALA A 56 5.19 5.24 -2.55
N PHE A 57 4.44 6.13 -1.90
CA PHE A 57 3.03 6.35 -2.20
C PHE A 57 2.82 6.66 -3.69
N LYS A 58 1.79 6.02 -4.25
CA LYS A 58 1.27 6.24 -5.59
C LYS A 58 -0.22 5.99 -5.55
N SER A 59 -0.99 6.97 -6.00
CA SER A 59 -2.44 6.84 -6.15
C SER A 59 -2.80 5.89 -7.29
N CYS A 60 -3.93 5.21 -7.18
CA CYS A 60 -4.54 4.46 -8.28
C CYS A 60 -5.70 5.19 -8.96
N HIS A 61 -6.11 6.35 -8.42
CA HIS A 61 -7.26 7.14 -8.90
C HIS A 61 -6.85 8.45 -9.58
N VAL A 62 -5.78 9.06 -9.08
CA VAL A 62 -5.23 10.31 -9.63
C VAL A 62 -3.77 10.08 -10.01
N HIS A 63 -3.26 10.87 -10.97
CA HIS A 63 -1.86 10.81 -11.33
C HIS A 63 -1.03 11.58 -10.28
N MET A 64 -0.91 11.00 -9.08
CA MET A 64 -0.21 11.57 -7.94
C MET A 64 0.69 10.51 -7.31
N ASP A 65 1.96 10.86 -7.11
CA ASP A 65 2.87 10.12 -6.25
C ASP A 65 3.19 10.88 -4.95
N TRP A 66 4.08 10.31 -4.15
CA TRP A 66 4.51 10.95 -2.90
C TRP A 66 5.12 12.34 -3.10
N ALA A 67 5.90 12.56 -4.17
CA ALA A 67 6.52 13.84 -4.42
C ALA A 67 5.47 14.89 -4.80
N ASP A 68 4.54 14.53 -5.69
CA ASP A 68 3.40 15.38 -6.04
C ASP A 68 2.59 15.77 -4.80
N PHE A 69 2.26 14.79 -3.97
CA PHE A 69 1.56 14.99 -2.70
C PHE A 69 2.34 15.94 -1.77
N HIS A 70 3.64 15.69 -1.57
CA HIS A 70 4.48 16.48 -0.67
C HIS A 70 4.53 17.95 -1.07
N TYR A 71 4.81 18.24 -2.35
CA TYR A 71 4.96 19.61 -2.83
C TYR A 71 3.62 20.34 -2.98
N ALA A 72 2.52 19.63 -3.26
CA ALA A 72 1.20 20.24 -3.40
C ALA A 72 0.59 20.74 -2.07
N HIS A 73 1.08 20.27 -0.91
CA HIS A 73 0.47 20.53 0.39
C HIS A 73 1.42 21.20 1.40
N LEU A 74 2.45 21.93 0.93
CA LEU A 74 3.44 22.57 1.81
C LEU A 74 2.83 23.56 2.81
N ASP A 75 1.69 24.17 2.49
CA ASP A 75 0.98 25.12 3.37
C ASP A 75 0.02 24.43 4.36
N GLN A 76 -0.30 23.15 4.14
CA GLN A 76 -1.24 22.37 4.97
C GLN A 76 -0.55 21.27 5.76
N LEU A 77 0.67 20.89 5.37
CA LEU A 77 1.41 19.78 5.95
C LEU A 77 2.84 20.18 6.26
N LYS A 78 3.29 19.83 7.46
CA LYS A 78 4.68 19.94 7.87
C LYS A 78 5.27 18.54 8.02
N LEU A 79 6.30 18.21 7.24
CA LEU A 79 7.06 16.98 7.46
C LEU A 79 7.86 17.13 8.76
N ILE A 80 7.52 16.35 9.79
CA ILE A 80 8.12 16.47 11.13
C ILE A 80 9.07 15.32 11.46
N ASP A 81 8.93 14.17 10.81
CA ASP A 81 9.75 13.00 11.08
C ASP A 81 9.75 12.02 9.89
N CYS A 82 10.72 11.11 9.86
CA CYS A 82 10.72 9.96 8.96
C CYS A 82 11.38 8.75 9.63
N PHE A 83 10.86 7.55 9.33
CA PHE A 83 11.39 6.33 9.91
C PHE A 83 11.41 5.17 8.92
N ARG A 84 12.36 4.25 9.15
CA ARG A 84 12.40 2.97 8.46
C ARG A 84 11.51 1.98 9.19
N HIS A 85 10.59 1.37 8.47
CA HIS A 85 9.83 0.19 8.92
C HIS A 85 9.54 -0.69 7.70
N PRO A 86 10.00 -1.95 7.68
CA PRO A 86 9.87 -2.79 6.49
C PRO A 86 8.41 -3.08 6.16
N LEU A 87 8.13 -3.35 4.87
CA LEU A 87 6.84 -3.92 4.51
C LEU A 87 6.73 -5.35 5.04
N ASN A 88 5.50 -5.83 5.28
CA ASN A 88 5.30 -7.26 5.44
C ASN A 88 5.80 -7.98 4.17
N PRO A 89 6.39 -9.18 4.29
CA PRO A 89 6.90 -9.93 3.15
C PRO A 89 5.89 -9.96 2.00
N LEU A 90 6.33 -9.61 0.80
CA LEU A 90 5.51 -9.62 -0.40
C LEU A 90 5.68 -10.97 -1.10
N VAL A 91 4.60 -11.51 -1.64
CA VAL A 91 4.60 -12.72 -2.45
C VAL A 91 3.94 -12.46 -3.79
N LEU A 92 4.58 -12.94 -4.85
CA LEU A 92 4.01 -13.02 -6.18
C LEU A 92 3.43 -14.41 -6.36
N ILE A 93 2.12 -14.49 -6.57
CA ILE A 93 1.38 -15.75 -6.72
C ILE A 93 0.94 -15.88 -8.17
N ARG A 94 1.01 -17.10 -8.69
CA ARG A 94 0.41 -17.50 -9.96
C ARG A 94 -0.69 -18.53 -9.73
N ARG A 95 -1.86 -18.32 -10.34
CA ARG A 95 -2.90 -19.34 -10.49
C ARG A 95 -2.63 -20.19 -11.73
N LEU A 96 -2.62 -21.51 -11.57
CA LEU A 96 -2.36 -22.48 -12.64
C LEU A 96 -3.54 -22.62 -13.59
N THR A 97 -4.75 -22.46 -13.07
CA THR A 97 -6.06 -22.66 -13.74
C THR A 97 -6.74 -21.35 -14.12
N ALA A 98 -5.98 -20.25 -14.16
CA ALA A 98 -6.54 -18.91 -14.38
C ALA A 98 -7.33 -18.83 -15.70
N THR A 99 -8.52 -18.25 -15.63
CA THR A 99 -9.36 -17.99 -16.82
C THR A 99 -9.14 -16.58 -17.37
N ASN A 100 -8.56 -15.68 -16.55
CA ASN A 100 -8.29 -14.30 -16.91
C ASN A 100 -6.79 -14.00 -16.86
N ASN A 101 -6.23 -13.51 -17.96
CA ASN A 101 -4.82 -13.15 -18.07
C ASN A 101 -4.54 -11.74 -17.49
N VAL A 102 -4.93 -11.55 -16.23
CA VAL A 102 -4.80 -10.32 -15.46
C VAL A 102 -3.82 -10.54 -14.31
N ALA A 103 -3.08 -9.49 -13.98
CA ALA A 103 -2.23 -9.42 -12.80
C ALA A 103 -2.65 -8.27 -11.90
N TYR A 104 -2.90 -8.51 -10.61
CA TYR A 104 -3.28 -7.46 -9.67
C TYR A 104 -2.14 -7.07 -8.73
N THR A 105 -2.02 -5.78 -8.42
CA THR A 105 -1.14 -5.27 -7.37
C THR A 105 -1.52 -3.85 -6.97
N HIS A 106 -0.83 -3.29 -5.97
CA HIS A 106 -0.88 -1.86 -5.66
C HIS A 106 0.11 -1.08 -6.56
N PRO A 107 -0.19 0.16 -7.00
CA PRO A 107 0.71 0.93 -7.86
C PRO A 107 2.15 1.06 -7.32
N SER A 108 2.32 1.22 -6.01
CA SER A 108 3.66 1.35 -5.40
C SER A 108 4.54 0.10 -5.56
N THR A 109 3.95 -1.08 -5.79
CA THR A 109 4.67 -2.34 -5.98
C THR A 109 4.64 -2.83 -7.43
N ALA A 110 4.08 -2.04 -8.35
CA ALA A 110 3.92 -2.41 -9.75
C ALA A 110 5.24 -2.79 -10.43
N THR A 111 6.33 -2.08 -10.12
CA THR A 111 7.66 -2.35 -10.69
C THR A 111 8.13 -3.79 -10.43
N LEU A 112 7.85 -4.35 -9.25
CA LEU A 112 8.24 -5.73 -8.93
C LEU A 112 7.47 -6.74 -9.78
N LEU A 113 6.16 -6.52 -9.94
CA LEU A 113 5.30 -7.37 -10.76
C LEU A 113 5.67 -7.26 -12.25
N ASP A 114 5.83 -6.04 -12.76
CA ASP A 114 6.22 -5.77 -14.15
C ASP A 114 7.55 -6.43 -14.50
N ASN A 115 8.56 -6.29 -13.62
CA ASN A 115 9.86 -6.91 -13.82
C ASN A 115 9.79 -8.44 -13.88
N TYR A 116 8.92 -9.07 -13.10
CA TYR A 116 8.70 -10.51 -13.20
C TYR A 116 8.01 -10.89 -14.51
N LEU A 117 6.94 -10.18 -14.87
CA LEU A 117 6.12 -10.50 -16.04
C LEU A 117 6.86 -10.35 -17.38
N LYS A 118 7.89 -9.49 -17.46
CA LYS A 118 8.77 -9.37 -18.64
C LYS A 118 9.38 -10.70 -19.11
N PHE A 119 9.57 -11.65 -18.18
CA PHE A 119 10.19 -12.94 -18.47
C PHE A 119 9.17 -14.08 -18.60
N ILE A 120 7.87 -13.79 -18.46
CA ILE A 120 6.81 -14.80 -18.49
C ILE A 120 6.02 -14.74 -19.80
N PRO A 121 5.84 -15.88 -20.50
CA PRO A 121 5.01 -15.94 -21.69
C PRO A 121 3.53 -15.59 -21.43
N GLY A 122 2.92 -14.92 -22.41
CA GLY A 122 1.49 -14.60 -22.45
C GLY A 122 1.13 -13.34 -21.67
N HIS A 123 1.71 -12.19 -22.04
CA HIS A 123 1.47 -10.84 -21.52
C HIS A 123 0.20 -10.67 -20.66
N ALA A 124 0.37 -10.65 -19.32
CA ALA A 124 -0.74 -10.38 -18.41
C ALA A 124 -0.98 -8.87 -18.30
N VAL A 125 -2.25 -8.45 -18.31
CA VAL A 125 -2.62 -7.04 -18.12
C VAL A 125 -2.54 -6.70 -16.63
N ILE A 126 -1.70 -5.74 -16.26
CA ILE A 126 -1.60 -5.27 -14.88
C ILE A 126 -2.80 -4.37 -14.57
N LYS A 127 -3.48 -4.66 -13.47
CA LYS A 127 -4.57 -3.85 -12.91
C LYS A 127 -4.25 -3.47 -11.47
N TYR A 128 -4.64 -2.26 -11.10
CA TYR A 128 -4.35 -1.70 -9.78
C TYR A 128 -5.53 -1.80 -8.80
N ALA A 129 -5.19 -1.81 -7.52
CA ALA A 129 -6.11 -1.69 -6.40
C ALA A 129 -5.52 -0.77 -5.32
N ASP A 130 -6.37 -0.19 -4.48
CA ASP A 130 -5.99 0.76 -3.41
C ASP A 130 -5.10 0.17 -2.33
N SER A 131 -5.13 -1.15 -2.18
CA SER A 131 -4.24 -1.85 -1.28
C SER A 131 -3.87 -3.22 -1.82
N LYS A 132 -2.77 -3.76 -1.31
CA LYS A 132 -2.33 -5.13 -1.61
C LYS A 132 -3.35 -6.17 -1.11
N TYR A 133 -4.06 -5.87 -0.03
CA TYR A 133 -5.17 -6.68 0.46
C TYR A 133 -6.31 -6.73 -0.57
N LEU A 134 -6.77 -5.57 -1.05
CA LEU A 134 -7.81 -5.50 -2.09
C LEU A 134 -7.35 -6.12 -3.42
N ALA A 135 -6.07 -6.01 -3.76
CA ALA A 135 -5.50 -6.69 -4.94
C ALA A 135 -5.65 -8.22 -4.83
N TYR A 136 -5.44 -8.80 -3.65
CA TYR A 136 -5.63 -10.23 -3.40
C TYR A 136 -7.11 -10.64 -3.50
N GLN A 137 -8.02 -9.85 -2.94
CA GLN A 137 -9.46 -10.10 -3.07
C GLN A 137 -9.91 -10.06 -4.54
N LYS A 138 -9.48 -9.06 -5.32
CA LYS A 138 -9.77 -8.99 -6.76
C LYS A 138 -9.20 -10.19 -7.51
N TYR A 139 -7.97 -10.59 -7.19
CA TYR A 139 -7.35 -11.77 -7.78
C TYR A 139 -8.17 -13.05 -7.55
N ALA A 140 -8.61 -13.29 -6.31
CA ALA A 140 -9.41 -14.47 -5.95
C ALA A 140 -10.78 -14.49 -6.65
N THR A 141 -11.50 -13.36 -6.60
CA THR A 141 -12.87 -13.23 -7.13
C THR A 141 -12.94 -13.22 -8.65
N THR A 142 -11.87 -12.78 -9.33
CA THR A 142 -11.86 -12.69 -10.80
C THR A 142 -11.10 -13.83 -11.48
N GLN A 143 -10.63 -14.84 -10.74
CA GLN A 143 -9.84 -15.95 -11.30
C GLN A 143 -8.64 -15.46 -12.14
N ALA A 144 -7.97 -14.42 -11.62
CA ALA A 144 -6.85 -13.79 -12.29
C ALA A 144 -5.59 -14.67 -12.24
N ARG A 145 -4.68 -14.44 -13.19
CA ARG A 145 -3.47 -15.26 -13.34
C ARG A 145 -2.40 -14.93 -12.30
N PHE A 146 -2.25 -13.66 -11.95
CA PHE A 146 -1.20 -13.24 -11.02
C PHE A 146 -1.70 -12.25 -9.98
N VAL A 147 -1.03 -12.25 -8.83
CA VAL A 147 -1.14 -11.18 -7.85
C VAL A 147 0.19 -10.97 -7.14
N LEU A 148 0.53 -9.72 -6.86
CA LEU A 148 1.59 -9.36 -5.92
C LEU A 148 0.95 -8.70 -4.69
N THR A 149 1.02 -9.38 -3.54
CA THR A 149 0.40 -8.96 -2.28
C THR A 149 1.31 -9.27 -1.08
N ASN A 150 0.91 -8.92 0.15
CA ASN A 150 1.60 -9.34 1.36
C ASN A 150 1.27 -10.81 1.67
N GLN A 151 2.28 -11.56 2.11
CA GLN A 151 2.17 -12.97 2.48
C GLN A 151 1.10 -13.24 3.54
N GLN A 152 0.92 -12.32 4.49
CA GLN A 152 -0.10 -12.46 5.54
C GLN A 152 -1.54 -12.46 5.02
N ASN A 153 -1.79 -11.88 3.83
CA ASN A 153 -3.12 -11.81 3.23
C ASN A 153 -3.51 -13.11 2.52
N VAL A 154 -2.58 -14.06 2.39
CA VAL A 154 -2.67 -15.16 1.43
C VAL A 154 -3.12 -16.44 2.10
N GLN A 155 -4.08 -17.11 1.46
CA GLN A 155 -4.47 -18.48 1.75
C GLN A 155 -4.37 -19.27 0.44
N LEU A 156 -3.25 -19.98 0.26
CA LEU A 156 -2.99 -20.71 -0.98
C LEU A 156 -3.93 -21.90 -1.14
N SER A 157 -4.50 -22.05 -2.32
CA SER A 157 -5.13 -23.29 -2.77
C SER A 157 -4.16 -24.17 -3.58
N SER A 158 -4.56 -25.40 -3.89
CA SER A 158 -3.73 -26.37 -4.62
C SER A 158 -3.45 -25.97 -6.07
N ASP A 159 -4.24 -25.07 -6.65
CA ASP A 159 -4.07 -24.49 -7.98
C ASP A 159 -3.22 -23.22 -7.99
N GLU A 160 -2.61 -22.86 -6.86
CA GLU A 160 -1.83 -21.64 -6.70
C GLU A 160 -0.38 -21.93 -6.31
N LYS A 161 0.53 -21.08 -6.80
CA LYS A 161 1.96 -21.20 -6.53
C LYS A 161 2.58 -19.84 -6.23
N ILE A 162 3.36 -19.75 -5.16
CA ILE A 162 4.27 -18.62 -4.94
C ILE A 162 5.45 -18.75 -5.91
N GLU A 163 5.61 -17.78 -6.80
CA GLU A 163 6.70 -17.74 -7.77
C GLU A 163 7.90 -16.93 -7.24
N ARG A 164 7.66 -15.92 -6.40
CA ARG A 164 8.68 -15.06 -5.78
C ARG A 164 8.23 -14.54 -4.41
N THR A 165 9.20 -14.27 -3.55
CA THR A 165 9.03 -13.57 -2.27
C THR A 165 10.00 -12.40 -2.18
N TYR A 166 9.55 -11.26 -1.65
CA TYR A 166 10.35 -10.05 -1.48
C TYR A 166 10.18 -9.50 -0.06
N THR A 167 11.24 -8.91 0.50
CA THR A 167 11.23 -8.28 1.84
C THR A 167 11.77 -6.86 1.76
N PRO A 168 11.07 -5.93 1.10
CA PRO A 168 11.58 -4.58 0.90
C PRO A 168 11.54 -3.76 2.19
N ASP A 169 12.59 -2.98 2.40
CA ASP A 169 12.56 -1.86 3.33
C ASP A 169 11.65 -0.75 2.80
N MET A 170 11.08 0.03 3.72
CA MET A 170 10.25 1.19 3.39
C MET A 170 10.56 2.36 4.31
N VAL A 171 10.62 3.55 3.72
CA VAL A 171 10.66 4.82 4.45
C VAL A 171 9.24 5.35 4.60
N TRP A 172 8.88 5.72 5.82
CA TRP A 172 7.59 6.29 6.18
C TRP A 172 7.79 7.75 6.58
N CYS A 173 6.95 8.61 6.03
CA CYS A 173 6.95 10.04 6.31
C CYS A 173 5.84 10.34 7.32
N VAL A 174 6.17 11.16 8.32
CA VAL A 174 5.24 11.64 9.33
C VAL A 174 5.03 13.12 9.13
N TYR A 175 3.80 13.47 8.75
CA TYR A 175 3.38 14.86 8.61
C TYR A 175 2.55 15.28 9.81
N GLN A 176 2.74 16.50 10.27
CA GLN A 176 1.76 17.22 11.05
C GLN A 176 0.85 18.01 10.11
N ILE A 177 -0.45 17.89 10.33
CA ILE A 177 -1.49 18.64 9.63
C ILE A 177 -1.61 20.01 10.31
N ILE A 178 -1.53 21.09 9.53
CA ILE A 178 -1.48 22.49 10.01
C ILE A 178 -2.89 23.05 10.15
#